data_AF-A0A2M8N4H9-F1
#
_entry.id   AF-A0A2M8N4H9-F1
#
_cell.length_a   1.000
_cell.length_b   1.000
_cell.length_c   1.000
_cell.angle_alpha   90.00
_cell.angle_beta   90.00
_cell.angle_gamma   90.00
#
_symmetry.space_group_name_H-M   'P 1'
#
loop_
_entity.id
_entity.type
_entity.pdbx_description
1 polymer ?
#
loop_
_entity_poly.entity_id
_entity_poly.type
_entity_poly.pdbx_seq_one_letter_code
_entity_poly.pdbx_strand_id
1 'polypeptide(L)'
;ILAGFSAYSRELDYGKFVEIAKEVGAYTVADMAHIAGLIAGGAAKNPFDAGFDVITTTTHKTLRGPRGGMILTRADKDIAKRI
;
A
#
# COMPACT_ATOMS: atom_id res chain seq x y z
N ILE A 1 -9.03 -6.97 -1.09
CA ILE A 1 -9.33 -6.03 0.01
C ILE A 1 -8.42 -4.82 -0.12
N LEU A 2 -8.99 -3.62 -0.08
CA LEU A 2 -8.26 -2.36 -0.17
C LEU A 2 -8.07 -1.74 1.22
N ALA A 3 -6.84 -1.35 1.56
CA ALA A 3 -6.48 -0.68 2.79
C ALA A 3 -5.82 0.67 2.48
N GLY A 4 -6.38 1.76 2.97
CA GLY A 4 -5.89 3.10 2.70
C GLY A 4 -6.87 4.13 3.23
N PHE A 5 -6.43 5.38 3.33
CA PHE A 5 -7.25 6.43 3.90
C PHE A 5 -6.86 7.81 3.38
N SER A 6 -7.87 8.68 3.27
CA SER A 6 -7.67 10.11 3.03
C SER A 6 -7.67 10.92 4.34
N ALA A 7 -8.43 10.46 5.34
CA ALA A 7 -8.70 11.19 6.58
C ALA A 7 -8.79 10.26 7.80
N TYR A 8 -7.74 9.49 8.05
CA TYR A 8 -7.61 8.64 9.24
C TYR A 8 -6.26 8.95 9.92
N SER A 9 -6.27 9.11 11.24
CA SER A 9 -5.11 9.61 12.01
C SER A 9 -4.32 8.53 12.73
N ARG A 10 -4.68 7.26 12.55
CA ARG A 10 -4.04 6.11 13.18
C ARG A 10 -3.42 5.20 12.12
N GLU A 11 -2.52 4.36 12.58
CA GLU A 11 -1.93 3.32 11.76
C GLU A 11 -2.93 2.18 11.56
N LEU A 12 -2.97 1.61 10.35
CA LEU A 12 -3.81 0.45 10.06
C LEU A 12 -3.12 -0.84 10.51
N ASP A 13 -3.91 -1.81 10.97
CA ASP A 13 -3.42 -3.17 11.21
C ASP A 13 -3.34 -3.95 9.89
N TYR A 14 -2.22 -3.78 9.18
CA TYR A 14 -1.97 -4.45 7.89
C TYR A 14 -2.03 -5.97 7.98
N GLY A 15 -1.63 -6.56 9.12
CA GLY A 15 -1.67 -8.00 9.32
C GLY A 15 -3.10 -8.53 9.26
N LYS A 16 -4.05 -7.83 9.89
CA LYS A 16 -5.46 -8.22 9.87
C LYS A 16 -6.07 -8.13 8.47
N PHE A 17 -5.69 -7.13 7.67
CA PHE A 17 -6.13 -7.05 6.27
C PHE A 17 -5.65 -8.25 5.45
N VAL A 18 -4.39 -8.67 5.63
CA VAL A 18 -3.80 -9.81 4.92
C VAL A 18 -4.46 -11.13 5.36
N GLU A 19 -4.71 -11.32 6.65
CA GLU A 19 -5.41 -12.49 7.18
C GLU A 19 -6.79 -12.66 6.53
N ILE A 20 -7.62 -11.60 6.55
CA ILE A 20 -8.97 -11.64 5.99
C ILE A 20 -8.92 -11.83 4.47
N ALA A 21 -7.97 -11.19 3.79
CA ALA A 21 -7.83 -11.35 2.34
C ALA A 21 -7.50 -12.80 1.96
N LYS A 22 -6.62 -13.46 2.73
CA LYS A 22 -6.30 -14.88 2.54
C LYS A 22 -7.50 -15.78 2.81
N GLU A 23 -8.25 -15.51 3.87
CA GLU A 23 -9.46 -16.27 4.22
C GLU A 23 -10.46 -16.34 3.07
N VAL A 24 -10.65 -15.22 2.35
CA VAL A 24 -11.62 -15.13 1.24
C VAL A 24 -10.99 -15.28 -0.15
N GLY A 25 -9.69 -15.59 -0.25
CA GLY A 25 -8.98 -15.74 -1.53
C GLY A 25 -8.87 -14.44 -2.36
N ALA A 26 -8.82 -13.28 -1.71
CA ALA A 26 -8.71 -11.97 -2.37
C ALA A 26 -7.27 -11.42 -2.37
N TYR A 27 -6.95 -10.61 -3.38
CA TYR A 27 -5.73 -9.80 -3.37
C TYR A 27 -5.82 -8.65 -2.37
N THR A 28 -4.68 -8.22 -1.86
CA THR A 28 -4.53 -7.04 -0.99
C THR A 28 -3.95 -5.85 -1.75
N VAL A 29 -4.58 -4.69 -1.59
CA VAL A 29 -4.13 -3.43 -2.20
C VAL A 29 -4.00 -2.37 -1.12
N ALA A 30 -2.83 -1.77 -0.99
CA ALA A 30 -2.58 -0.68 -0.05
C ALA A 30 -2.49 0.67 -0.80
N ASP A 31 -3.47 1.55 -0.62
CA ASP A 31 -3.39 2.95 -1.10
C ASP A 31 -2.70 3.82 -0.04
N MET A 32 -1.43 4.14 -0.29
CA MET A 32 -0.57 4.89 0.62
C MET A 32 -0.40 6.35 0.21
N ALA A 33 -1.30 6.89 -0.62
CA ALA A 33 -1.17 8.23 -1.19
C ALA A 33 -0.86 9.34 -0.17
N HIS A 34 -1.45 9.29 1.02
CA HIS A 34 -1.25 10.31 2.07
C HIS A 34 0.03 10.10 2.89
N ILE A 35 0.56 8.87 2.97
CA ILE A 35 1.66 8.52 3.89
C ILE A 35 2.91 7.96 3.19
N ALA A 36 2.95 7.91 1.86
CA ALA A 36 4.06 7.34 1.10
C ALA A 36 5.43 7.94 1.44
N GLY A 37 5.51 9.26 1.70
CA GLY A 37 6.77 9.87 2.14
C GLY A 37 7.19 9.44 3.54
N LEU A 38 6.24 9.20 4.43
CA LEU A 38 6.51 8.70 5.79
C LEU A 38 6.99 7.25 5.75
N ILE A 39 6.42 6.41 4.88
CA ILE A 39 6.88 5.04 4.63
C ILE A 39 8.30 5.05 4.05
N ALA A 40 8.53 5.84 2.99
CA ALA A 40 9.85 5.95 2.35
C ALA A 40 10.93 6.49 3.32
N GLY A 41 10.54 7.37 4.25
CA GLY A 41 11.42 7.89 5.30
C GLY A 41 11.53 7.00 6.55
N GLY A 42 10.87 5.84 6.58
CA GLY A 42 10.92 4.88 7.71
C GLY A 42 10.13 5.30 8.96
N ALA A 43 9.32 6.36 8.89
CA ALA A 43 8.52 6.87 10.01
C ALA A 43 7.16 6.17 10.16
N ALA A 44 6.70 5.45 9.13
CA ALA A 44 5.47 4.66 9.15
C ALA A 44 5.75 3.24 8.66
N LYS A 45 4.98 2.24 9.12
CA LYS A 45 5.14 0.84 8.68
C LYS A 45 4.89 0.70 7.17
N ASN A 46 5.64 -0.19 6.54
CA ASN A 46 5.48 -0.54 5.14
C ASN A 46 4.48 -1.71 4.99
N PRO A 47 3.32 -1.53 4.31
CA PRO A 47 2.35 -2.60 4.09
C PRO A 47 2.93 -3.85 3.41
N PHE A 48 3.95 -3.66 2.56
CA PHE A 48 4.62 -4.78 1.91
C PHE A 48 5.32 -5.72 2.91
N ASP A 49 5.69 -5.27 4.10
CA ASP A 49 6.31 -6.11 5.13
C ASP A 49 5.28 -6.97 5.87
N ALA A 50 4.01 -6.56 5.86
CA ALA A 50 2.90 -7.37 6.34
C ALA A 50 2.40 -8.39 5.30
N GLY A 51 2.88 -8.31 4.05
CA GLY A 51 2.50 -9.21 2.97
C GLY A 51 1.42 -8.68 2.03
N PHE A 52 1.29 -7.36 1.89
CA PHE A 52 0.44 -6.80 0.84
C PHE A 52 0.96 -7.15 -0.56
N ASP A 53 0.05 -7.38 -1.51
CA ASP A 53 0.37 -7.77 -2.89
C ASP A 53 0.72 -6.56 -3.76
N VAL A 54 -0.04 -5.48 -3.59
CA VAL A 54 0.07 -4.24 -4.37
C VAL A 54 0.05 -3.03 -3.45
N ILE A 55 0.89 -2.04 -3.76
CA ILE A 55 0.78 -0.68 -3.21
C ILE A 55 0.47 0.29 -4.36
N THR A 56 -0.54 1.14 -4.18
CA THR A 56 -0.75 2.32 -5.00
C THR A 56 -0.39 3.56 -4.20
N THR A 57 0.08 4.61 -4.88
CA THR A 57 0.32 5.89 -4.22
C THR A 57 0.32 7.06 -5.19
N THR A 58 0.04 8.24 -4.67
CA THR A 58 0.37 9.51 -5.33
C THR A 58 1.80 9.95 -4.99
N THR A 59 2.44 10.68 -5.89
CA THR A 59 3.82 11.17 -5.70
C THR A 59 3.93 12.56 -5.07
N HIS A 60 2.82 13.31 -4.96
CA HIS A 60 2.84 14.74 -4.63
C HIS A 60 2.46 15.12 -3.20
N LYS A 61 2.04 14.16 -2.36
CA LYS A 61 1.67 14.44 -0.97
C LYS A 61 2.91 14.40 -0.07
N THR A 62 2.95 13.51 0.92
CA THR A 62 4.11 13.37 1.81
C THR A 62 5.39 12.99 1.08
N LEU A 63 5.31 12.36 -0.11
CA LEU A 63 6.47 12.06 -0.95
C LEU A 63 7.06 13.30 -1.66
N ARG A 64 6.32 14.43 -1.69
CA ARG A 64 6.78 15.77 -2.11
C ARG A 64 7.38 15.86 -3.53
N GLY A 65 6.94 15.00 -4.44
CA GLY A 65 7.25 15.06 -5.87
C GLY A 65 6.19 15.80 -6.70
N PRO A 66 6.25 15.74 -8.04
CA PRO A 66 5.21 16.28 -8.92
C PRO A 66 3.90 15.48 -8.81
N ARG A 67 2.80 16.03 -9.34
CA ARG A 67 1.53 15.30 -9.45
C ARG A 67 1.67 14.10 -10.38
N GLY A 68 1.62 12.92 -9.80
CA GLY A 68 1.64 11.63 -10.50
C GLY A 68 1.18 10.51 -9.57
N GLY A 69 1.18 9.30 -10.10
CA GLY A 69 0.82 8.08 -9.40
C GLY A 69 1.79 6.94 -9.72
N MET A 70 1.85 5.96 -8.82
CA MET A 70 2.65 4.76 -8.95
C MET A 70 1.83 3.54 -8.54
N ILE A 71 2.05 2.43 -9.23
CA ILE A 71 1.57 1.10 -8.85
C ILE A 71 2.81 0.25 -8.63
N LEU A 72 2.91 -0.35 -7.45
CA LEU A 72 4.05 -1.14 -7.01
C LEU A 72 3.57 -2.54 -6.68
N THR A 73 4.37 -3.53 -7.02
CA THR A 73 4.26 -4.90 -6.52
C THR A 73 5.66 -5.42 -6.18
N ARG A 74 5.74 -6.48 -5.37
CA ARG A 74 7.00 -7.20 -5.18
C ARG A 74 7.29 -8.08 -6.42
N ALA A 75 8.21 -9.04 -6.32
CA ALA A 75 8.63 -9.88 -7.45
C ALA A 75 7.58 -10.93 -7.94
N ASP A 76 6.30 -10.75 -7.62
CA ASP A 76 5.24 -11.62 -8.13
C ASP A 76 5.00 -11.34 -9.62
N LYS A 77 5.39 -12.30 -10.46
CA LYS A 77 5.32 -12.16 -11.92
C LYS A 77 3.89 -12.15 -12.45
N ASP A 78 2.94 -12.77 -11.76
CA ASP A 78 1.57 -12.86 -12.24
C ASP A 78 0.82 -11.56 -11.96
N ILE A 79 1.09 -10.94 -10.81
CA ILE A 79 0.58 -9.60 -10.51
C ILE A 79 1.26 -8.56 -11.40
N ALA A 80 2.58 -8.60 -11.53
CA ALA A 80 3.33 -7.63 -12.34
C ALA A 80 2.92 -7.61 -13.83
N LYS A 81 2.45 -8.72 -14.38
CA LYS A 81 1.91 -8.77 -15.77
C LYS A 81 0.54 -8.12 -15.93
N ARG A 82 -0.20 -7.94 -14.82
CA ARG A 82 -1.58 -7.45 -14.82
C ARG A 82 -1.68 -5.95 -14.51
N ILE A 83 -0.58 -5.31 -14.14
CA ILE A 83 -0.51 -3.89 -13.75
C ILE A 83 0.48 -3.10 -14.59
#